data_AF-A0A6N2MQU3-F1
#
_entry.id   AF-A0A6N2MQU3-F1
#
_cell.length_a   1.000
_cell.length_b   1.000
_cell.length_c   1.000
_cell.angle_alpha   90.00
_cell.angle_beta   90.00
_cell.angle_gamma   90.00
#
_symmetry.space_group_name_H-M   'P 1'
#
loop_
_entity.id
_entity.type
_entity.pdbx_description
1 polymer ?
#
loop_
_entity_poly.entity_id
_entity_poly.type
_entity_poly.pdbx_seq_one_letter_code
_entity_poly.pdbx_strand_id
1 'polypeptide(L)'
;MNNLIMISDNGSYRITVGGIVLLWLLTAACIKTGRPQIARRAIELAETRLVKDNWPEYYDGKLGRFIGKQARKFQTWSVAGYLVAKMLLEDPSHLA
;
A
#
# COMPACT_ATOMS: atom_id res chain seq x y z
N MET A 1 3.07 22.10 -12.70
CA MET A 1 2.98 22.93 -11.47
C MET A 1 1.93 22.33 -10.56
N ASN A 2 2.41 21.75 -9.45
CA ASN A 2 1.77 21.61 -8.14
C ASN A 2 0.24 21.54 -8.08
N ASN A 3 -0.30 20.32 -7.93
CA ASN A 3 -1.53 20.12 -7.16
C ASN A 3 -1.24 19.12 -6.05
N LEU A 4 -0.49 19.63 -5.07
CA LEU A 4 -0.55 19.17 -3.69
C LEU A 4 -1.99 19.46 -3.23
N ILE A 5 -2.91 18.51 -3.44
CA ILE A 5 -4.32 18.69 -3.06
C ILE A 5 -4.40 18.57 -1.54
N MET A 6 -4.11 19.69 -0.88
CA MET A 6 -4.54 20.02 0.47
C MET A 6 -6.06 20.19 0.46
N ILE A 7 -6.82 19.09 0.56
CA ILE A 7 -8.22 19.19 0.99
C ILE A 7 -8.22 19.14 2.52
N SER A 8 -8.35 20.35 3.08
CA SER A 8 -8.78 20.60 4.45
C SER A 8 -10.28 20.28 4.53
N ASP A 9 -10.65 19.10 5.05
CA ASP A 9 -12.01 18.92 5.54
C ASP A 9 -12.05 17.97 6.75
N ASN A 10 -12.40 18.57 7.89
CA ASN A 10 -13.04 18.01 9.08
C ASN A 10 -12.88 16.49 9.35
N GLY A 11 -11.87 16.13 10.15
CA GLY A 11 -11.87 14.87 10.91
C GLY A 11 -11.30 13.64 10.21
N SER A 12 -10.86 13.76 8.96
CA SER A 12 -10.06 12.70 8.32
C SER A 12 -8.60 12.86 8.73
N TYR A 13 -8.15 12.08 9.72
CA TYR A 13 -6.75 12.02 10.11
C TYR A 13 -5.89 11.68 8.88
N ARG A 14 -5.28 12.70 8.26
CA ARG A 14 -4.32 12.58 7.14
C ARG A 14 -2.98 12.00 7.63
N ILE A 15 -3.04 10.83 8.23
CA ILE A 15 -1.98 9.84 8.12
C ILE A 15 -2.41 9.01 6.89
N THR A 16 -2.20 9.56 5.69
CA THR A 16 -2.33 8.83 4.41
C THR A 16 -1.15 7.86 4.27
N VAL A 17 -0.96 7.03 5.29
CA VAL A 17 0.16 6.09 5.46
C VAL A 17 -0.40 4.66 5.35
N GLY A 18 -1.41 4.47 4.50
CA GLY A 18 -2.10 3.19 4.31
C GLY A 18 -2.28 2.84 2.83
N GLY A 19 -1.46 3.39 1.95
CA GLY A 19 -1.44 3.01 0.54
C GLY A 19 -0.58 1.76 0.30
N ILE A 20 -0.88 1.02 -0.75
CA ILE A 20 -0.06 -0.12 -1.22
C ILE A 20 1.38 0.30 -1.56
N VAL A 21 1.60 1.61 -1.77
CA VAL A 21 2.93 2.22 -1.90
C VAL A 21 3.81 1.98 -0.66
N LEU A 22 3.25 1.79 0.53
CA LEU A 22 4.07 1.43 1.70
C LEU A 22 4.38 -0.06 1.78
N LEU A 23 3.61 -0.90 1.07
CA LEU A 23 3.81 -2.35 1.08
C LEU A 23 5.16 -2.73 0.47
N TRP A 24 5.56 -2.10 -0.63
CA TRP A 24 6.87 -2.36 -1.25
C TRP A 24 8.02 -1.77 -0.43
N LEU A 25 7.84 -0.60 0.19
CA LEU A 25 8.83 -0.02 1.12
C LEU A 25 9.03 -0.89 2.36
N LEU A 26 7.93 -1.37 2.96
CA LEU A 26 7.97 -2.34 4.06
C LEU A 26 8.68 -3.61 3.61
N THR A 27 8.38 -4.11 2.42
CA THR A 27 8.98 -5.33 1.88
C THR A 27 10.49 -5.16 1.72
N ALA A 28 10.93 -4.06 1.10
CA ALA A 28 12.34 -3.72 0.97
C ALA A 28 13.06 -3.65 2.33
N ALA A 29 12.45 -2.97 3.32
CA ALA A 29 13.00 -2.87 4.66
C ALA A 29 13.06 -4.24 5.38
N CYS A 30 12.03 -5.07 5.24
CA CYS A 30 11.97 -6.41 5.82
C CYS A 30 13.05 -7.32 5.21
N ILE A 31 13.27 -7.27 3.90
CA ILE A 31 14.32 -8.04 3.25
C ILE A 31 15.70 -7.56 3.74
N LYS A 32 15.94 -6.24 3.75
CA LYS A 32 17.21 -5.65 4.20
C LYS A 32 17.53 -5.93 5.68
N THR A 33 16.51 -6.11 6.51
CA THR A 33 16.66 -6.45 7.94
C THR A 33 16.64 -7.95 8.22
N GLY A 34 16.57 -8.80 7.18
CA GLY A 34 16.55 -10.27 7.33
C GLY A 34 15.24 -10.81 7.93
N ARG A 35 14.13 -10.09 7.79
CA ARG A 35 12.79 -10.45 8.31
C ARG A 35 11.72 -10.57 7.21
N PRO A 36 11.93 -11.38 6.16
CA PRO A 36 11.00 -11.48 5.02
C PRO A 36 9.60 -12.02 5.40
N GLN A 37 9.47 -12.76 6.51
CA GLN A 37 8.20 -13.28 7.01
C GLN A 37 7.17 -12.19 7.35
N ILE A 38 7.65 -11.02 7.81
CA ILE A 38 6.77 -9.89 8.13
C ILE A 38 6.16 -9.32 6.84
N ALA A 39 7.01 -9.14 5.82
CA ALA A 39 6.59 -8.69 4.51
C ALA A 39 5.63 -9.68 3.85
N ARG A 40 5.93 -10.99 3.92
CA ARG A 40 5.03 -12.04 3.39
C ARG A 40 3.63 -11.95 3.99
N ARG A 41 3.54 -11.86 5.32
CA ARG A 41 2.25 -11.73 6.03
C ARG A 41 1.52 -10.44 5.65
N ALA A 42 2.25 -9.33 5.50
CA ALA A 42 1.66 -8.07 5.08
C ALA A 42 1.07 -8.13 3.66
N ILE A 43 1.78 -8.77 2.73
CA ILE A 43 1.31 -8.96 1.34
C ILE A 43 0.08 -9.87 1.30
N GLU A 44 0.10 -11.00 2.02
CA GLU A 44 -1.05 -11.93 2.09
C GLU A 44 -2.30 -11.22 2.63
N LEU A 45 -2.16 -10.41 3.69
CA LEU A 45 -3.27 -9.62 4.22
C LEU A 45 -3.78 -8.57 3.23
N ALA A 46 -2.88 -7.90 2.52
CA ALA A 46 -3.24 -6.91 1.51
C ALA A 46 -3.99 -7.57 0.34
N GLU A 47 -3.50 -8.69 -0.19
CA GLU A 47 -4.07 -9.39 -1.34
C GLU A 47 -5.54 -9.80 -1.11
N THR A 48 -5.86 -10.32 0.07
CA THR A 48 -7.24 -10.72 0.41
C THR A 48 -8.26 -9.59 0.36
N ARG A 49 -7.80 -8.33 0.55
CA ARG A 49 -8.65 -7.13 0.56
C ARG A 49 -8.62 -6.41 -0.78
N LEU A 50 -7.44 -6.21 -1.36
CA LEU A 50 -7.24 -5.45 -2.61
C LEU A 50 -8.05 -6.02 -3.77
N VAL A 51 -8.08 -7.35 -3.91
CA VAL A 51 -8.84 -8.02 -4.97
C VAL A 51 -10.33 -7.78 -4.80
N LYS A 52 -10.86 -7.87 -3.56
CA LYS A 52 -12.28 -7.65 -3.26
C LYS A 52 -12.69 -6.18 -3.44
N ASP A 53 -11.81 -5.26 -3.08
CA ASP A 53 -12.07 -3.83 -3.09
C ASP A 53 -11.78 -3.17 -4.45
N ASN A 54 -11.39 -3.96 -5.46
CA ASN A 54 -11.04 -3.50 -6.81
C ASN A 54 -9.87 -2.50 -6.82
N TRP A 55 -8.80 -2.80 -6.08
CA TRP A 55 -7.55 -2.01 -6.07
C TRP A 55 -7.78 -0.51 -5.80
N PRO A 56 -8.32 -0.15 -4.62
CA PRO A 56 -8.58 1.25 -4.30
C PRO A 56 -7.27 2.04 -4.19
N GLU A 57 -7.38 3.34 -4.43
CA GLU A 57 -6.26 4.28 -4.31
C GLU A 57 -5.76 4.41 -2.86
N TYR A 58 -6.67 4.45 -1.89
CA TYR A 58 -6.36 4.54 -0.47
C TYR A 58 -7.50 4.01 0.39
N TYR A 59 -7.19 3.71 1.65
CA TYR A 59 -8.14 3.30 2.68
C TYR A 59 -8.26 4.39 3.75
N ASP A 60 -9.47 4.60 4.25
CA ASP A 60 -9.81 5.53 5.32
C ASP A 60 -9.96 4.83 6.70
N GLY A 61 -9.85 5.65 7.75
CA GLY A 61 -10.01 5.27 9.14
C GLY A 61 -8.71 4.88 9.83
N LYS A 62 -8.68 4.93 11.16
CA LYS A 62 -7.47 4.69 11.98
C LYS A 62 -6.79 3.34 11.73
N LEU A 63 -7.56 2.36 11.24
CA LEU A 63 -7.09 1.00 10.95
C LEU A 63 -7.17 0.65 9.45
N GLY A 64 -7.43 1.62 8.56
CA GLY A 64 -7.57 1.38 7.11
C GLY A 64 -8.67 0.35 6.77
N ARG A 65 -9.80 0.41 7.48
CA ARG A 65 -10.89 -0.57 7.32
C ARG A 65 -11.87 -0.18 6.22
N PHE A 66 -11.98 1.11 5.89
CA PHE A 66 -12.95 1.60 4.92
C PHE A 66 -12.24 1.96 3.62
N ILE A 67 -12.86 1.70 2.47
CA ILE A 67 -12.37 2.23 1.19
C ILE A 67 -12.45 3.76 1.28
N GLY A 68 -11.42 4.46 0.80
CA GLY A 68 -11.38 5.91 0.85
C GLY A 68 -12.63 6.55 0.26
N LYS A 69 -13.18 7.58 0.91
CA LYS A 69 -14.43 8.23 0.50
C LYS A 69 -14.41 8.72 -0.96
N GLN A 70 -13.23 9.09 -1.46
CA GLN A 70 -12.99 9.50 -2.85
C GLN A 70 -11.95 8.60 -3.54
N ALA A 71 -11.71 7.40 -3.02
CA ALA A 71 -10.72 6.50 -3.61
C ALA A 71 -11.18 6.01 -4.98
N ARG A 72 -10.32 6.20 -5.99
CA ARG A 72 -10.50 5.61 -7.31
C ARG A 72 -10.22 4.12 -7.26
N LYS A 73 -10.97 3.33 -8.03
CA LYS A 73 -10.76 1.89 -8.22
C LYS A 73 -9.76 1.65 -9.35
N PHE A 74 -9.10 0.49 -9.34
CA PHE A 74 -8.15 0.05 -10.36
C PHE A 74 -6.99 1.02 -10.57
N GLN A 75 -6.50 1.61 -9.48
CA GLN A 75 -5.47 2.63 -9.59
C GLN A 75 -4.11 1.98 -9.87
N THR A 76 -3.42 2.41 -10.94
CA THR A 76 -2.22 1.74 -11.47
C THR A 76 -1.11 1.56 -10.44
N TRP A 77 -0.82 2.58 -9.63
CA TRP A 77 0.21 2.50 -8.59
C TRP A 77 -0.11 1.53 -7.44
N SER A 78 -1.39 1.21 -7.23
CA SER A 78 -1.88 0.28 -6.22
C SER A 78 -1.57 -1.15 -6.69
N VAL A 79 -1.83 -1.43 -7.97
CA VAL A 79 -1.47 -2.69 -8.61
C VAL A 79 0.06 -2.83 -8.71
N ALA A 80 0.74 -1.80 -9.20
CA ALA A 80 2.20 -1.82 -9.37
C ALA A 80 2.94 -1.99 -8.04
N GLY A 81 2.53 -1.29 -6.97
CA GLY A 81 3.15 -1.42 -5.65
C GLY A 81 3.02 -2.83 -5.07
N TYR A 82 1.88 -3.49 -5.29
CA TYR A 82 1.69 -4.90 -4.89
C TYR A 82 2.60 -5.83 -5.70
N LEU A 83 2.66 -5.66 -7.03
CA LEU A 83 3.52 -6.47 -7.89
C LEU A 83 5.00 -6.31 -7.53
N VAL A 84 5.47 -5.09 -7.31
CA VAL A 84 6.85 -4.83 -6.87
C VAL A 84 7.13 -5.52 -5.54
N ALA A 85 6.23 -5.42 -4.56
CA ALA A 85 6.40 -6.09 -3.28
C ALA A 85 6.49 -7.62 -3.43
N LYS A 86 5.67 -8.21 -4.32
CA LYS A 86 5.72 -9.65 -4.63
C LYS A 86 7.04 -10.05 -5.29
N MET A 87 7.47 -9.31 -6.30
CA MET A 87 8.74 -9.57 -7.00
C MET A 87 9.95 -9.42 -6.07
N LEU A 88 9.94 -8.44 -5.17
CA LEU A 88 11.00 -8.27 -4.16
C LEU A 88 11.06 -9.45 -3.18
N LEU A 89 9.91 -10.01 -2.79
CA LEU A 89 9.88 -11.21 -1.93
C LEU A 89 10.32 -12.47 -2.66
N GLU A 90 9.97 -12.61 -3.94
CA GLU A 90 10.32 -13.77 -4.75
C GLU A 90 11.81 -13.78 -5.10
N ASP A 91 12.37 -12.60 -5.42
CA ASP A 91 13.79 -12.44 -5.68
C ASP A 91 14.34 -11.16 -5.00
N PRO A 92 14.96 -11.32 -3.81
CA PRO A 92 15.63 -10.26 -3.08
C PRO A 92 16.78 -9.57 -3.83
N SER A 93 17.31 -10.15 -4.91
CA SER A 93 18.41 -9.57 -5.69
C SER A 93 18.04 -8.26 -6.39
N HIS A 94 16.75 -8.01 -6.59
CA HIS A 94 16.22 -6.74 -7.12
C HIS A 94 16.42 -5.52 -6.20
N LEU A 95 16.93 -5.71 -4.98
CA LEU A 95 17.29 -4.61 -4.06
C LEU A 95 18.74 -4.11 -4.21
N ALA A 96 19.48 -4.66 -5.18
CA ALA A 96 20.90 -4.35 -5.42
C ALA A 96 21.17 -2.87 -5.70
#